data_AF-A0A941L0Y9-F1
#
_entry.id   AF-A0A941L0Y9-F1
#
_cell.length_a   1.000
_cell.length_b   1.000
_cell.length_c   1.000
_cell.angle_alpha   90.00
_cell.angle_beta   90.00
_cell.angle_gamma   90.00
#
_symmetry.space_group_name_H-M   'P 1'
#
loop_
_entity.id
_entity.type
_entity.pdbx_description
1 polymer ?
#
loop_
_entity_poly.entity_id
_entity_poly.type
_entity_poly.pdbx_seq_one_letter_code
_entity_poly.pdbx_strand_id
1 'polypeptide(L)'
;MKSYLFTTETDRGGVMLCEIDDFDTAVDYLCNRFDGVVKIESAEQVWQLSEADKPASVPSISESHPDDPAAGAAVGHVERESSADLFA
;
A
#
# COMPACT_ATOMS: atom_id res chain seq x y z
N MET A 1 -17.09 16.12 -2.12
CA MET A 1 -15.70 15.83 -1.72
C MET A 1 -15.48 16.29 -0.29
N LYS A 2 -15.02 15.39 0.57
CA LYS A 2 -14.68 15.65 1.97
C LYS A 2 -13.21 15.28 2.19
N SER A 3 -12.56 15.99 3.12
CA SER A 3 -11.20 15.69 3.56
C SER A 3 -11.24 15.04 4.94
N TYR A 4 -10.62 13.88 5.06
CA TYR A 4 -10.48 13.16 6.32
C TYR A 4 -9.00 13.05 6.68
N LEU A 5 -8.65 13.44 7.90
CA LEU A 5 -7.33 13.22 8.47
C LEU A 5 -7.36 11.89 9.22
N PHE A 6 -6.45 10.97 8.90
CA PHE A 6 -6.34 9.72 9.65
C PHE A 6 -4.96 9.62 10.30
N THR A 7 -4.90 8.97 11.46
CA THR A 7 -3.67 8.69 12.22
C THR A 7 -3.58 7.20 12.45
N THR A 8 -2.39 6.64 12.25
CA THR A 8 -2.10 5.24 12.55
C THR A 8 -1.39 5.08 13.89
N GLU A 9 -1.29 3.86 14.38
CA GLU A 9 -0.59 3.53 15.64
C GLU A 9 0.89 3.96 15.68
N THR A 10 1.51 4.09 14.50
CA THR A 10 2.92 4.53 14.35
C THR A 10 3.07 6.04 14.24
N ASP A 11 1.99 6.80 14.50
CA ASP A 11 1.90 8.25 14.27
C ASP A 11 2.08 8.65 12.79
N ARG A 12 2.13 7.68 11.88
CA ARG A 12 2.19 7.90 10.43
C ARG A 12 0.77 8.07 9.89
N GLY A 13 0.24 9.27 10.05
CA GLY A 13 -1.05 9.68 9.51
C GLY A 13 -0.96 10.45 8.18
N GLY A 14 -2.11 10.70 7.56
CA GLY A 14 -2.24 11.46 6.32
C GLY A 14 -3.64 12.05 6.11
N VAL A 15 -3.78 12.86 5.06
CA VAL A 15 -5.08 13.39 4.62
C VAL A 15 -5.57 12.61 3.41
N MET A 16 -6.83 12.16 3.43
CA MET A 16 -7.51 11.58 2.29
C MET A 16 -8.61 12.53 1.80
N LEU A 17 -8.68 12.73 0.49
CA LEU A 17 -9.81 13.36 -0.17
C LEU A 17 -10.66 12.27 -0.83
N CYS A 18 -11.93 12.18 -0.46
CA CYS A 18 -12.85 11.23 -1.08
C CYS A 18 -14.26 11.83 -1.27
N GLU A 19 -15.08 11.15 -2.07
CA GLU A 19 -16.45 11.58 -2.39
C GLU A 19 -17.49 11.06 -1.38
N ILE A 20 -17.05 10.33 -0.36
CA ILE A 20 -17.91 9.78 0.69
C ILE A 20 -18.36 10.93 1.60
N ASP A 21 -19.66 11.18 1.63
CA ASP A 21 -20.28 12.21 2.48
C ASP A 21 -20.62 11.68 3.88
N ASP A 22 -20.91 10.38 4.00
CA ASP A 22 -21.19 9.72 5.27
C ASP A 22 -19.91 9.40 6.05
N PHE A 23 -19.84 9.85 7.30
CA PHE A 23 -18.63 9.72 8.12
C PHE A 23 -18.34 8.27 8.50
N ASP A 24 -19.37 7.48 8.83
CA ASP A 24 -19.22 6.08 9.24
C ASP A 24 -18.67 5.22 8.09
N THR A 25 -19.21 5.45 6.88
CA THR A 25 -18.73 4.86 5.64
C THR A 25 -17.27 5.25 5.34
N ALA A 26 -16.89 6.51 5.61
CA ALA A 26 -15.52 6.97 5.42
C ALA A 26 -14.54 6.32 6.42
N VAL A 27 -14.99 6.11 7.66
CA VAL A 27 -14.24 5.42 8.71
C VAL A 27 -13.97 3.97 8.31
N ASP A 28 -15.02 3.21 7.95
CA ASP A 28 -14.90 1.82 7.49
C ASP A 28 -13.94 1.70 6.30
N TYR A 29 -14.09 2.61 5.33
CA TYR A 29 -13.21 2.65 4.16
C TYR A 29 -11.74 2.88 4.52
N LEU A 30 -11.46 3.83 5.42
CA LEU A 30 -10.10 4.15 5.85
C LEU A 30 -9.47 3.03 6.68
N CYS A 31 -10.24 2.42 7.58
CA CYS A 31 -9.80 1.29 8.39
C CYS A 31 -9.55 0.03 7.54
N ASN A 32 -10.33 -0.21 6.49
CA ASN A 32 -10.10 -1.32 5.57
C ASN A 32 -8.92 -1.06 4.61
N ARG A 33 -8.67 0.21 4.27
CA ARG A 33 -7.62 0.59 3.32
C ARG A 33 -6.24 0.73 3.94
N PHE A 34 -6.17 1.18 5.19
CA PHE A 34 -4.90 1.40 5.89
C PHE A 34 -4.88 0.57 7.17
N ASP A 35 -3.81 -0.20 7.31
CA ASP A 35 -3.58 -0.99 8.52
C ASP A 35 -3.17 -0.08 9.69
N GLY A 36 -3.63 -0.42 10.89
CA GLY A 36 -3.27 0.28 12.11
C GLY A 36 -3.87 1.69 12.25
N VAL A 37 -4.97 2.02 11.55
CA VAL A 37 -5.68 3.30 11.76
C VAL A 37 -6.32 3.33 13.15
N VAL A 38 -5.97 4.34 13.93
CA VAL A 38 -6.43 4.51 15.32
C VAL A 38 -7.29 5.75 15.53
N LYS A 39 -7.20 6.74 14.64
CA LYS A 39 -7.99 7.98 14.71
C LYS A 39 -8.32 8.48 13.32
N ILE A 40 -9.54 8.98 13.14
CA ILE A 40 -10.00 9.64 11.92
C ILE A 40 -10.75 10.92 12.31
N GLU A 41 -10.39 12.04 11.70
CA GLU A 41 -10.92 13.37 11.98
C GLU A 41 -11.47 14.00 10.69
N SER A 42 -12.69 14.52 10.78
CA SER A 42 -13.31 15.39 9.78
C SER A 42 -13.43 16.81 10.34
N ALA A 43 -13.99 17.74 9.57
CA ALA A 43 -14.16 19.13 10.01
C ALA A 43 -15.01 19.28 11.29
N GLU A 44 -15.93 18.34 11.56
CA GLU A 44 -16.90 18.43 12.65
C GLU A 44 -16.94 17.17 13.53
N GLN A 45 -16.34 16.05 13.10
CA GLN A 45 -16.43 14.76 13.76
C GLN A 45 -15.06 14.13 13.98
N VAL A 46 -14.94 13.34 15.05
CA VAL A 46 -13.76 12.55 15.35
C VAL A 46 -14.19 11.12 15.69
N TRP A 47 -13.47 10.16 15.13
CA TRP A 47 -13.58 8.75 15.42
C TRP A 47 -12.22 8.26 15.95
N GLN A 48 -12.26 7.43 16.99
CA GLN A 48 -11.08 6.81 17.56
C GLN A 48 -11.36 5.34 17.83
N LEU A 49 -10.40 4.49 17.50
CA LEU A 49 -10.45 3.07 17.81
C LEU A 49 -10.40 2.92 19.34
N SER A 50 -11.45 2.33 19.93
CA SER A 50 -11.45 2.02 21.36
C SER A 50 -10.39 0.97 21.68
N GLU A 51 -9.74 1.09 22.83
CA GLU A 51 -8.65 0.19 23.26
C GLU A 51 -9.05 -1.30 23.33
N ALA A 52 -10.35 -1.61 23.38
CA ALA A 52 -10.88 -2.97 23.36
C ALA A 52 -10.83 -3.65 21.96
N ASP A 53 -10.66 -2.88 20.89
CA ASP A 53 -10.71 -3.36 19.49
C ASP A 53 -9.36 -3.20 18.77
N LYS A 54 -8.26 -2.99 19.50
CA LYS A 54 -6.93 -3.04 18.88
C LYS A 54 -6.72 -4.45 18.32
N PRO A 55 -6.61 -4.66 16.99
CA PRO A 55 -6.07 -5.90 16.50
C PRO A 55 -4.66 -5.98 17.09
N ALA A 56 -4.44 -6.96 17.97
CA ALA A 56 -3.11 -7.27 18.45
C ALA A 56 -2.25 -7.47 17.21
N SER A 57 -1.37 -6.52 16.95
CA SER A 57 -0.47 -6.47 15.80
C SER A 57 0.20 -7.84 15.67
N VAL A 58 -0.38 -8.70 14.83
CA VAL A 58 0.27 -9.92 14.42
C VAL A 58 1.30 -9.41 13.43
N PRO A 59 2.60 -9.59 13.71
CA PRO A 59 3.61 -9.21 12.73
C PRO A 59 3.29 -10.02 11.48
N SER A 60 2.83 -9.33 10.44
CA SER A 60 2.75 -9.88 9.10
C SER A 60 4.20 -10.12 8.70
N ILE A 61 4.69 -11.30 9.06
CA ILE A 61 5.90 -11.88 8.53
C ILE A 61 5.58 -12.04 7.05
N SER A 62 5.92 -11.02 6.26
CA SER A 62 6.16 -11.19 4.84
C SER A 62 7.24 -12.26 4.76
N GLU A 63 6.79 -13.49 4.55
CA GLU A 63 7.59 -14.67 4.41
C GLU A 63 8.64 -14.38 3.33
N SER A 64 9.88 -14.26 3.79
CA SER A 64 11.07 -14.15 2.98
C SER A 64 11.07 -15.32 2.00
N HIS A 65 10.96 -15.02 0.71
CA HIS A 65 11.16 -15.96 -0.39
C HIS A 65 12.47 -16.72 -0.18
N PRO A 66 12.44 -18.03 0.11
CA PRO A 66 13.66 -18.82 0.14
C PRO A 66 13.89 -19.46 -1.22
N ASP A 67 15.19 -19.58 -1.52
CA ASP A 67 15.79 -20.49 -2.50
C ASP A 67 15.88 -20.03 -3.96
N ASP A 68 16.90 -19.21 -4.17
CA ASP A 68 17.91 -19.41 -5.22
C ASP A 68 18.31 -20.90 -5.33
N PRO A 69 18.34 -21.46 -6.55
CA PRO A 69 19.45 -22.36 -6.86
C PRO A 69 20.23 -21.87 -8.08
N ALA A 70 21.41 -21.32 -7.79
CA ALA A 70 22.53 -21.20 -8.70
C ALA A 70 22.87 -22.53 -9.39
N ALA A 71 22.99 -22.48 -10.73
CA ALA A 71 24.17 -22.88 -11.50
C ALA A 71 23.79 -23.51 -12.85
N GLY A 72 24.29 -22.93 -13.95
CA GLY A 72 24.16 -23.54 -15.27
C GLY A 72 24.68 -22.65 -16.40
N ALA A 73 25.99 -22.49 -16.47
CA ALA A 73 26.74 -21.74 -17.47
C ALA A 73 26.31 -21.93 -18.94
N ALA A 74 26.31 -20.85 -19.72
CA ALA A 74 26.91 -20.82 -21.06
C ALA A 74 27.03 -19.39 -21.61
N VAL A 75 28.24 -18.85 -21.49
CA VAL A 75 29.00 -18.12 -22.54
C VAL A 75 28.25 -17.46 -23.72
N GLY A 76 28.29 -16.13 -23.72
CA GLY A 76 28.94 -15.36 -24.80
C GLY A 76 28.16 -14.99 -26.06
N HIS A 77 28.74 -14.01 -26.77
CA HIS A 77 28.46 -13.57 -28.16
C HIS A 77 27.42 -12.44 -28.29
N VAL A 78 27.84 -11.17 -28.18
CA VAL A 78 28.33 -10.26 -29.24
C VAL A 78 27.24 -9.76 -30.21
N GLU A 79 27.10 -8.43 -30.20
CA GLU A 79 26.87 -7.50 -31.31
C GLU A 79 26.42 -8.05 -32.69
N ARG A 80 25.47 -7.29 -33.27
CA ARG A 80 25.24 -6.99 -34.70
C ARG A 80 23.94 -7.53 -35.28
N GLU A 81 22.90 -6.70 -35.21
CA GLU A 81 21.94 -6.66 -36.30
C GLU A 81 22.46 -5.66 -37.33
N SER A 82 23.14 -6.20 -38.35
CA SER A 82 23.49 -5.47 -39.56
C SER A 82 22.74 -6.10 -40.73
N SER A 83 22.13 -5.22 -41.51
CA SER A 83 21.80 -5.40 -42.92
C SER A 83 20.46 -6.07 -43.26
N ALA A 84 19.52 -5.24 -43.73
CA ALA A 84 18.92 -5.45 -45.05
C ALA A 84 18.37 -4.11 -45.58
N ASP A 85 19.20 -3.46 -46.39
CA ASP A 85 18.77 -2.56 -47.46
C ASP A 85 17.96 -3.39 -48.47
N LEU A 86 16.71 -3.04 -48.81
CA LEU A 86 16.10 -3.34 -50.13
C LEU A 86 14.67 -2.77 -50.30
N PHE A 87 14.52 -1.89 -51.31
CA PHE A 87 13.31 -1.52 -52.08
C PHE A 87 12.17 -0.74 -51.40
N ALA A 88 12.08 0.57 -51.69
CA ALA A 88 11.22 1.12 -52.76
C ALA A 88 11.32 2.66 -52.80
#